data_AF-A0A9E4LQ83-F1
#
_entry.id   AF-A0A9E4LQ83-F1
#
_cell.length_a   1.000
_cell.length_b   1.000
_cell.length_c   1.000
_cell.angle_alpha   90.00
_cell.angle_beta   90.00
_cell.angle_gamma   90.00
#
_symmetry.space_group_name_H-M   'P 1'
#
loop_
_entity.id
_entity.type
_entity.pdbx_description
1 polymer ?
#
loop_
_entity_poly.entity_id
_entity_poly.type
_entity_poly.pdbx_seq_one_letter_code
_entity_poly.pdbx_strand_id
1 'polypeptide(L)'
;MTGSRPSGGSIARRRLLLALGFGATNVAVLRRLGSGATPEPEQQPTSQATPAEGPTTSAPVPVVTEPEQPSERPEVPVLDESAARGTDQSFDLAIVGGRVIDPASGFDAVASVGISGSTVAAISADPDAPPLQAATTIDATGLVVSPGFIDILSYSPNGYGEWYKLADGVTTNLGMHGLDNRAENWFTAHPDGSSPVHFGGASDHAYVRQVHGLEPYDTAAPGTLAAMLEDARADLRNGFIGLHMQPEYTPGTSADALLAHASVAAEHDVPLCVHARYSDNLPPGTNLQAISELVGAARETGAHVHVEHINSTGGTGVMAEALGRISEAIGEGLSITACTYPYEFWATYLKSARYQDWQEKYGIGYGDLQVAGTSERLTEQTFADAYATNALTAAFAMSPEDIDLPLQADFVMVGSDAILDRSHNNHPRSTGCFSRVLGHYVRERGVLDLGTALAKMTIQPARLLEGRCPALLRKGRLGIGADADITVFDPATVIDRSTIANPAQESAGIQWVLVEGQVARSPDGFTGLQPAGRGLRSDIGTA
;
A
#
# COMPACT_ATOMS: atom_id res chain seq x y z
N MET A 1 -48.07 50.00 -12.05
CA MET A 1 -48.55 49.66 -13.41
C MET A 1 -47.94 48.31 -13.74
N THR A 2 -48.60 47.16 -13.87
CA THR A 2 -49.98 46.69 -14.06
C THR A 2 -49.99 45.24 -13.53
N GLY A 3 -50.78 44.83 -12.53
CA GLY A 3 -52.13 44.24 -12.68
C GLY A 3 -52.12 42.97 -13.53
N SER A 4 -52.32 41.74 -13.06
CA SER A 4 -53.61 41.23 -12.53
C SER A 4 -53.51 39.75 -12.04
N ARG A 5 -54.34 39.41 -11.05
CA ARG A 5 -54.79 38.07 -10.58
C ARG A 5 -56.34 38.01 -10.82
N PRO A 6 -57.13 36.97 -10.45
CA PRO A 6 -57.05 35.50 -10.63
C PRO A 6 -58.43 34.88 -11.03
N SER A 7 -58.55 33.55 -11.20
CA SER A 7 -59.77 32.74 -10.93
C SER A 7 -59.40 31.24 -10.99
N GLY A 8 -59.93 30.26 -10.23
CA GLY A 8 -60.89 30.20 -9.13
C GLY A 8 -61.41 28.74 -8.98
N GLY A 9 -61.48 28.22 -7.74
CA GLY A 9 -62.27 27.03 -7.28
C GLY A 9 -61.72 25.63 -7.64
N SER A 10 -61.75 24.58 -6.81
CA SER A 10 -62.63 24.24 -5.67
C SER A 10 -61.96 23.25 -4.68
N ILE A 11 -62.45 23.30 -3.44
CA ILE A 11 -62.07 22.62 -2.20
C ILE A 11 -62.86 21.31 -1.99
N ALA A 12 -62.26 20.29 -1.35
CA ALA A 12 -62.90 19.39 -0.36
C ALA A 12 -61.83 18.58 0.40
N ARG A 13 -61.30 19.07 1.53
CA ARG A 13 -61.61 18.70 2.94
C ARG A 13 -61.51 17.20 3.34
N ARG A 14 -60.40 16.92 4.06
CA ARG A 14 -60.25 16.28 5.39
C ARG A 14 -60.81 14.85 5.62
N ARG A 15 -59.94 13.98 6.15
CA ARG A 15 -60.03 13.49 7.54
C ARG A 15 -58.72 12.85 8.03
N LEU A 16 -58.24 13.40 9.14
CA LEU A 16 -57.23 12.89 10.06
C LEU A 16 -57.92 11.90 11.02
N LEU A 17 -57.26 10.79 11.39
CA LEU A 17 -57.53 10.06 12.64
C LEU A 17 -56.27 9.34 13.13
N LEU A 18 -55.85 9.75 14.34
CA LEU A 18 -54.92 9.08 15.27
C LEU A 18 -55.64 7.97 16.04
N ALA A 19 -54.93 6.87 16.37
CA ALA A 19 -55.00 6.08 17.62
C ALA A 19 -54.16 4.79 17.45
N LEU A 20 -53.04 4.59 18.16
CA LEU A 20 -52.89 4.00 19.51
C LEU A 20 -53.19 2.48 19.61
N GLY A 21 -52.11 1.69 19.71
CA GLY A 21 -51.80 0.84 20.88
C GLY A 21 -52.41 -0.57 21.03
N PHE A 22 -51.62 -1.44 21.69
CA PHE A 22 -51.83 -2.82 22.16
C PHE A 22 -51.57 -3.94 21.12
N GLY A 23 -50.85 -5.04 21.37
CA GLY A 23 -50.25 -5.61 22.58
C GLY A 23 -50.16 -7.15 22.45
N ALA A 24 -49.03 -7.72 22.88
CA ALA A 24 -48.86 -9.04 23.53
C ALA A 24 -49.27 -10.39 22.84
N THR A 25 -48.23 -11.20 22.56
CA THR A 25 -48.00 -12.64 22.92
C THR A 25 -49.07 -13.75 22.74
N ASN A 26 -48.65 -14.88 22.13
CA ASN A 26 -48.71 -16.29 22.61
C ASN A 26 -48.28 -17.24 21.44
N VAL A 27 -47.22 -18.07 21.50
CA VAL A 27 -46.92 -19.29 22.27
C VAL A 27 -47.92 -20.46 22.08
N ALA A 28 -47.58 -21.31 21.10
CA ALA A 28 -47.41 -22.78 21.13
C ALA A 28 -48.59 -23.78 21.28
N VAL A 29 -48.28 -25.02 20.81
CA VAL A 29 -48.82 -26.37 21.21
C VAL A 29 -50.01 -26.87 20.34
N LEU A 30 -50.07 -28.06 19.69
CA LEU A 30 -49.46 -29.41 19.82
C LEU A 30 -49.63 -30.26 18.54
N ARG A 31 -48.63 -31.15 18.27
CA ARG A 31 -48.64 -32.60 17.89
C ARG A 31 -49.92 -33.21 17.25
N ARG A 32 -49.86 -34.19 16.34
CA ARG A 32 -49.21 -35.53 16.43
C ARG A 32 -49.51 -36.30 15.13
N LEU A 33 -48.55 -36.98 14.49
CA LEU A 33 -48.35 -38.45 14.37
C LEU A 33 -47.42 -38.61 13.14
N GLY A 34 -46.38 -39.45 13.02
CA GLY A 34 -45.73 -40.55 13.76
C GLY A 34 -44.75 -41.14 12.70
N SER A 35 -43.45 -41.32 12.95
CA SER A 35 -42.76 -42.35 13.75
C SER A 35 -42.14 -43.47 12.90
N GLY A 36 -40.82 -43.68 13.08
CA GLY A 36 -40.04 -44.86 12.65
C GLY A 36 -38.98 -44.51 11.58
N ALA A 37 -37.69 -44.79 11.69
CA ALA A 37 -36.90 -45.59 12.62
C ALA A 37 -35.42 -45.12 12.63
N THR A 38 -34.72 -45.47 13.70
CA THR A 38 -33.30 -45.24 14.05
C THR A 38 -32.30 -45.95 13.10
N PRO A 39 -31.05 -45.46 12.96
CA PRO A 39 -30.02 -46.13 12.14
C PRO A 39 -29.20 -47.14 12.95
N GLU A 40 -28.86 -48.27 12.33
CA GLU A 40 -27.85 -49.22 12.80
C GLU A 40 -26.66 -49.26 11.80
N PRO A 41 -25.47 -49.71 12.23
CA PRO A 41 -24.19 -49.24 11.72
C PRO A 41 -23.64 -50.10 10.58
N GLU A 42 -23.19 -49.48 9.50
CA GLU A 42 -22.45 -50.17 8.45
C GLU A 42 -20.95 -50.21 8.71
N GLN A 43 -20.41 -51.38 8.39
CA GLN A 43 -19.12 -51.92 8.79
C GLN A 43 -18.00 -51.45 7.86
N GLN A 44 -16.82 -51.23 8.45
CA GLN A 44 -15.55 -51.08 7.75
C GLN A 44 -15.24 -52.31 6.89
N PRO A 45 -14.72 -52.14 5.67
CA PRO A 45 -13.90 -53.16 5.04
C PRO A 45 -12.43 -52.93 5.40
N THR A 46 -11.90 -53.81 6.24
CA THR A 46 -10.48 -54.09 6.36
C THR A 46 -9.96 -54.71 5.05
N SER A 47 -8.96 -54.12 4.40
CA SER A 47 -8.08 -54.86 3.50
C SER A 47 -6.63 -54.65 3.90
N GLN A 48 -6.02 -55.77 4.31
CA GLN A 48 -4.61 -55.88 4.63
C GLN A 48 -3.79 -55.85 3.33
N ALA A 49 -2.70 -55.10 3.37
CA ALA A 49 -1.67 -55.05 2.36
C ALA A 49 -0.92 -56.40 2.28
N THR A 50 -0.56 -56.80 1.06
CA THR A 50 0.53 -57.74 0.77
C THR A 50 1.32 -57.16 -0.42
N PRO A 51 2.66 -57.12 -0.36
CA PRO A 51 3.47 -56.33 -1.29
C PRO A 51 3.74 -57.08 -2.59
N ALA A 52 3.73 -56.36 -3.71
CA ALA A 52 4.25 -56.83 -4.99
C ALA A 52 5.55 -56.08 -5.30
N GLU A 53 6.61 -56.84 -5.54
CA GLU A 53 7.96 -56.39 -5.89
C GLU A 53 8.06 -55.98 -7.38
N GLY A 54 8.89 -54.95 -7.63
CA GLY A 54 9.67 -54.78 -8.87
C GLY A 54 9.41 -53.48 -9.64
N PRO A 55 10.39 -52.97 -10.43
CA PRO A 55 11.84 -52.96 -10.26
C PRO A 55 12.41 -51.53 -10.15
N THR A 56 13.56 -51.43 -9.49
CA THR A 56 14.40 -50.24 -9.40
C THR A 56 15.09 -49.93 -10.74
N THR A 57 14.89 -48.72 -11.25
CA THR A 57 15.83 -48.07 -12.18
C THR A 57 15.99 -46.60 -11.79
N SER A 58 17.11 -46.28 -11.14
CA SER A 58 17.56 -44.92 -10.86
C SER A 58 18.22 -44.33 -12.11
N ALA A 59 17.62 -43.32 -12.72
CA ALA A 59 18.31 -42.40 -13.62
C ALA A 59 18.92 -41.25 -12.79
N PRO A 60 20.13 -40.77 -13.10
CA PRO A 60 20.76 -39.70 -12.34
C PRO A 60 20.06 -38.37 -12.62
N VAL A 61 19.72 -37.66 -11.54
CA VAL A 61 19.24 -36.27 -11.55
C VAL A 61 20.38 -35.38 -12.10
N PRO A 62 20.11 -34.47 -13.05
CA PRO A 62 21.12 -33.51 -13.48
C PRO A 62 21.41 -32.54 -12.33
N VAL A 63 22.68 -32.40 -12.00
CA VAL A 63 23.18 -31.37 -11.08
C VAL A 63 22.89 -30.02 -11.74
N VAL A 64 21.92 -29.29 -11.19
CA VAL A 64 21.69 -27.88 -11.53
C VAL A 64 22.83 -27.10 -10.88
N THR A 65 23.75 -26.61 -11.71
CA THR A 65 24.69 -25.56 -11.32
C THR A 65 23.90 -24.27 -11.11
N GLU A 66 23.94 -23.73 -9.89
CA GLU A 66 23.46 -22.39 -9.58
C GLU A 66 24.09 -21.37 -10.55
N PRO A 67 23.33 -20.39 -11.07
CA PRO A 67 23.93 -19.27 -11.76
C PRO A 67 24.73 -18.45 -10.74
N GLU A 68 26.00 -18.14 -11.08
CA GLU A 68 26.86 -17.26 -10.29
C GLU A 68 26.15 -15.92 -10.06
N GLN A 69 25.86 -15.61 -8.79
CA GLN A 69 25.44 -14.27 -8.39
C GLN A 69 26.59 -13.27 -8.65
N PRO A 70 26.32 -12.05 -9.15
CA PRO A 70 27.34 -11.02 -9.27
C PRO A 70 27.97 -10.71 -7.90
N SER A 71 29.29 -10.54 -7.93
CA SER A 71 30.19 -10.30 -6.80
C SER A 71 29.72 -9.18 -5.85
N GLU A 72 29.68 -9.51 -4.56
CA GLU A 72 29.58 -8.65 -3.36
C GLU A 72 28.86 -7.31 -3.54
N ARG A 73 27.55 -7.31 -3.21
CA ARG A 73 26.81 -6.08 -2.88
C ARG A 73 27.57 -5.34 -1.78
N PRO A 74 27.65 -4.00 -1.80
CA PRO A 74 28.22 -3.28 -0.66
C PRO A 74 27.41 -3.60 0.60
N GLU A 75 28.02 -4.31 1.54
CA GLU A 75 27.44 -4.55 2.86
C GLU A 75 27.27 -3.21 3.56
N VAL A 76 26.03 -2.80 3.81
CA VAL A 76 25.76 -1.77 4.82
C VAL A 76 26.07 -2.44 6.17
N PRO A 77 27.03 -1.93 6.95
CA PRO A 77 27.42 -2.57 8.20
C PRO A 77 26.19 -2.76 9.11
N VAL A 78 26.05 -3.98 9.64
CA VAL A 78 25.15 -4.26 10.77
C VAL A 78 25.56 -3.33 11.92
N LEU A 79 24.59 -2.88 12.72
CA LEU A 79 24.85 -2.00 13.86
C LEU A 79 25.91 -2.61 14.78
N ASP A 80 27.13 -2.08 14.70
CA ASP A 80 28.26 -2.48 15.53
C ASP A 80 28.24 -1.60 16.79
N GLU A 81 27.92 -2.20 17.94
CA GLU A 81 28.02 -1.57 19.25
C GLU A 81 29.45 -1.12 19.58
N SER A 82 30.46 -1.64 18.86
CA SER A 82 31.88 -1.44 19.12
C SER A 82 32.59 -0.50 18.14
N ALA A 83 31.87 0.13 17.20
CA ALA A 83 32.46 1.09 16.27
C ALA A 83 33.10 2.26 17.03
N ALA A 84 34.41 2.14 17.23
CA ALA A 84 35.19 2.96 18.14
C ALA A 84 35.27 4.41 17.64
N ARG A 85 34.78 5.28 18.52
CA ARG A 85 34.78 6.73 18.43
C ARG A 85 36.18 7.29 18.18
N GLY A 86 36.31 8.14 17.17
CA GLY A 86 37.23 9.28 17.29
C GLY A 86 36.60 10.25 18.29
N THR A 87 37.20 10.41 19.47
CA THR A 87 36.68 11.28 20.55
C THR A 87 36.65 12.79 20.21
N ASP A 88 37.04 13.15 18.99
CA ASP A 88 37.12 14.52 18.44
C ASP A 88 36.16 14.77 17.26
N GLN A 89 35.30 13.80 16.90
CA GLN A 89 34.40 13.95 15.76
C GLN A 89 33.14 14.73 16.16
N SER A 90 33.02 15.97 15.65
CA SER A 90 31.79 16.76 15.73
C SER A 90 30.84 16.38 14.58
N PHE A 91 29.60 16.06 14.91
CA PHE A 91 28.52 15.80 13.96
C PHE A 91 27.79 17.09 13.55
N ASP A 92 27.07 17.05 12.44
CA ASP A 92 26.21 18.18 12.03
C ASP A 92 24.95 18.21 12.90
N LEU A 93 24.37 17.03 13.16
CA LEU A 93 23.21 16.85 14.02
C LEU A 93 23.37 15.59 14.87
N ALA A 94 22.88 15.63 16.12
CA ALA A 94 22.68 14.45 16.94
C ALA A 94 21.22 14.35 17.41
N ILE A 95 20.63 13.16 17.32
CA ILE A 95 19.34 12.82 17.95
C ILE A 95 19.67 12.01 19.20
N VAL A 96 19.25 12.46 20.38
CA VAL A 96 19.70 11.88 21.67
C VAL A 96 18.53 11.40 22.53
N GLY A 97 18.72 10.30 23.26
CA GLY A 97 17.79 9.82 24.30
C GLY A 97 16.51 9.13 23.80
N GLY A 98 16.33 8.99 22.49
CA GLY A 98 15.18 8.30 21.91
C GLY A 98 15.32 6.79 21.89
N ARG A 99 14.18 6.09 21.82
CA ARG A 99 14.15 4.65 21.52
C ARG A 99 14.36 4.48 20.01
N VAL A 100 15.58 4.14 19.63
CA VAL A 100 15.97 3.91 18.24
C VAL A 100 15.57 2.49 17.85
N ILE A 101 14.73 2.36 16.82
CA ILE A 101 14.25 1.08 16.29
C ILE A 101 14.65 0.97 14.82
N ASP A 102 15.47 -0.02 14.50
CA ASP A 102 15.90 -0.34 13.14
C ASP A 102 15.50 -1.78 12.78
N PRO A 103 14.36 -1.99 12.12
CA PRO A 103 13.90 -3.33 11.75
C PRO A 103 14.85 -4.06 10.79
N ALA A 104 15.74 -3.36 10.09
CA ALA A 104 16.68 -3.98 9.17
C ALA A 104 17.73 -4.84 9.89
N SER A 105 18.21 -4.36 11.03
CA SER A 105 19.21 -5.00 11.89
C SER A 105 18.61 -5.69 13.12
N GLY A 106 17.35 -5.39 13.46
CA GLY A 106 16.68 -5.88 14.67
C GLY A 106 17.01 -5.08 15.93
N PHE A 107 17.67 -3.92 15.80
CA PHE A 107 18.03 -3.08 16.93
C PHE A 107 16.84 -2.31 17.48
N ASP A 108 16.74 -2.32 18.81
CA ASP A 108 15.69 -1.65 19.57
C ASP A 108 16.22 -1.31 20.97
N ALA A 109 16.70 -0.08 21.13
CA ALA A 109 17.26 0.40 22.39
C ALA A 109 17.18 1.92 22.51
N VAL A 110 17.33 2.42 23.74
CA VAL A 110 17.59 3.86 23.93
C VAL A 110 19.00 4.16 23.44
N ALA A 111 19.13 5.05 22.48
CA ALA A 111 20.41 5.38 21.86
C ALA A 111 20.46 6.82 21.36
N SER A 112 21.66 7.24 20.96
CA SER A 112 21.89 8.48 20.24
C SER A 112 22.35 8.20 18.82
N VAL A 113 21.87 8.99 17.85
CA VAL A 113 22.21 8.89 16.43
C VAL A 113 22.95 10.16 16.01
N GLY A 114 24.19 10.03 15.53
CA GLY A 114 25.00 11.12 14.99
C GLY A 114 24.90 11.17 13.47
N ILE A 115 24.71 12.36 12.91
CA ILE A 115 24.50 12.59 11.49
C ILE A 115 25.60 13.51 10.95
N SER A 116 26.20 13.11 9.83
CA SER A 116 27.15 13.92 9.07
C SER A 116 26.73 13.98 7.61
N GLY A 117 26.52 15.19 7.11
CA GLY A 117 25.90 15.45 5.81
C GLY A 117 24.54 14.74 5.71
N SER A 118 24.41 13.89 4.70
CA SER A 118 23.19 13.13 4.43
C SER A 118 23.20 11.71 5.02
N THR A 119 24.14 11.38 5.91
CA THR A 119 24.36 10.00 6.36
C THR A 119 24.33 9.86 7.87
N VAL A 120 23.84 8.71 8.34
CA VAL A 120 24.03 8.26 9.71
C VAL A 120 25.50 7.88 9.90
N ALA A 121 26.19 8.61 10.76
CA ALA A 121 27.64 8.48 10.97
C ALA A 121 28.00 7.78 12.28
N ALA A 122 27.10 7.75 13.27
CA ALA A 122 27.32 7.06 14.53
C ALA A 122 25.99 6.65 15.19
N ILE A 123 26.02 5.53 15.92
CA ILE A 123 24.98 5.15 16.87
C ILE A 123 25.65 4.80 18.20
N SER A 124 25.07 5.29 19.29
CA SER A 124 25.57 5.04 20.63
C SER A 124 24.45 4.64 21.58
N ALA A 125 24.43 3.36 21.98
CA ALA A 125 23.50 2.82 22.97
C ALA A 125 24.09 2.78 24.40
N ASP A 126 25.41 2.93 24.54
CA ASP A 126 26.08 2.89 25.84
C ASP A 126 25.69 4.10 26.70
N PRO A 127 25.00 3.90 27.84
CA PRO A 127 24.56 4.99 28.72
C PRO A 127 25.73 5.69 29.45
N ASP A 128 26.89 5.03 29.58
CA ASP A 128 28.07 5.58 30.24
C ASP A 128 28.98 6.35 29.27
N ALA A 129 28.73 6.24 27.97
CA ALA A 129 29.55 6.86 26.95
C ALA A 129 29.27 8.38 26.86
N PRO A 130 30.28 9.22 26.58
CA PRO A 130 30.06 10.67 26.51
C PRO A 130 29.03 11.02 25.43
N PRO A 131 28.22 12.08 25.62
CA PRO A 131 27.26 12.54 24.62
C PRO A 131 27.91 12.78 23.26
N LEU A 132 27.19 12.50 22.19
CA LEU A 132 27.64 12.86 20.84
C LEU A 132 27.75 14.38 20.74
N GLN A 133 28.93 14.89 20.36
CA GLN A 133 29.12 16.31 20.12
C GLN A 133 28.59 16.65 18.73
N ALA A 134 27.66 17.60 18.64
CA ALA A 134 27.07 18.01 17.37
C ALA A 134 26.76 19.51 17.34
N ALA A 135 26.72 20.10 16.14
CA ALA A 135 26.33 21.49 15.96
C ALA A 135 24.85 21.74 16.34
N THR A 136 23.98 20.77 16.06
CA THR A 136 22.57 20.76 16.45
C THR A 136 22.26 19.51 17.24
N THR A 137 21.43 19.61 18.28
CA THR A 137 20.96 18.46 19.06
C THR A 137 19.44 18.43 19.12
N ILE A 138 18.85 17.29 18.79
CA ILE A 138 17.43 16.97 18.97
C ILE A 138 17.31 16.06 20.20
N ASP A 139 16.60 16.51 21.22
CA ASP A 139 16.19 15.67 22.34
C ASP A 139 14.98 14.82 21.92
N ALA A 140 15.18 13.51 21.86
CA ALA A 140 14.17 12.53 21.51
C ALA A 140 13.74 11.69 22.72
N THR A 141 14.00 12.14 23.95
CA THR A 141 13.60 11.44 25.18
C THR A 141 12.11 11.14 25.18
N GLY A 142 11.75 9.87 25.36
CA GLY A 142 10.36 9.40 25.33
C GLY A 142 9.76 9.24 23.92
N LEU A 143 10.53 9.57 22.87
CA LEU A 143 10.13 9.41 21.47
C LEU A 143 10.77 8.14 20.86
N VAL A 144 10.18 7.69 19.76
CA VAL A 144 10.75 6.65 18.89
C VAL A 144 11.51 7.33 17.76
N VAL A 145 12.70 6.82 17.44
CA VAL A 145 13.53 7.22 16.30
C VAL A 145 13.58 6.02 15.34
N SER A 146 13.10 6.18 14.12
CA SER A 146 12.99 5.11 13.13
C SER A 146 13.51 5.57 11.77
N PRO A 147 13.85 4.65 10.84
CA PRO A 147 14.05 5.05 9.46
C PRO A 147 12.80 5.76 8.94
N GLY A 148 13.00 6.74 8.06
CA GLY A 148 11.91 7.46 7.42
C GLY A 148 11.01 6.51 6.63
N PHE A 149 9.70 6.78 6.64
CA PHE A 149 8.75 5.85 6.04
C PHE A 149 8.80 5.91 4.50
N ILE A 150 8.66 4.74 3.88
CA ILE A 150 8.62 4.56 2.44
C ILE A 150 7.19 4.19 2.05
N ASP A 151 6.51 5.12 1.39
CA ASP A 151 5.21 4.90 0.80
C ASP A 151 5.36 4.34 -0.60
N ILE A 152 5.23 3.02 -0.72
CA ILE A 152 5.42 2.32 -1.99
C ILE A 152 4.27 2.55 -2.98
N LEU A 153 3.08 2.91 -2.48
CA LEU A 153 1.86 2.97 -3.28
C LEU A 153 1.24 4.36 -3.16
N SER A 154 1.77 5.30 -3.93
CA SER A 154 1.38 6.70 -3.91
C SER A 154 1.29 7.27 -5.34
N TYR A 155 1.46 8.57 -5.50
CA TYR A 155 1.24 9.32 -6.74
C TYR A 155 2.48 10.10 -7.18
N SER A 156 2.48 10.59 -8.43
CA SER A 156 3.50 11.51 -8.94
C SER A 156 3.55 12.80 -8.12
N PRO A 157 4.74 13.29 -7.73
CA PRO A 157 4.87 14.58 -7.07
C PRO A 157 4.11 15.70 -7.80
N ASN A 158 3.44 16.57 -7.05
CA ASN A 158 2.64 17.69 -7.54
C ASN A 158 2.90 19.01 -6.79
N GLY A 159 3.85 19.04 -5.85
CA GLY A 159 4.24 20.22 -5.08
C GLY A 159 3.29 20.60 -3.95
N TYR A 160 2.30 19.76 -3.66
CA TYR A 160 1.32 19.97 -2.60
C TYR A 160 1.27 18.78 -1.63
N GLY A 161 0.95 17.59 -2.12
CA GLY A 161 0.61 16.50 -1.22
C GLY A 161 1.77 15.84 -0.49
N GLU A 162 2.97 16.00 -1.03
CA GLU A 162 4.22 15.52 -0.44
C GLU A 162 4.47 16.13 0.94
N TRP A 163 3.95 17.34 1.20
CA TRP A 163 4.00 17.94 2.52
C TRP A 163 3.12 17.19 3.52
N TYR A 164 1.95 16.69 3.11
CA TYR A 164 1.14 15.82 3.96
C TYR A 164 1.79 14.44 4.16
N LYS A 165 2.47 13.92 3.13
CA LYS A 165 3.28 12.69 3.26
C LYS A 165 4.38 12.87 4.29
N LEU A 166 5.14 13.97 4.19
CA LEU A 166 6.17 14.34 5.15
C LEU A 166 5.58 14.52 6.56
N ALA A 167 4.40 15.15 6.70
CA ALA A 167 3.71 15.29 7.98
C ALA A 167 3.24 13.96 8.60
N ASP A 168 3.08 12.92 7.78
CA ASP A 168 2.76 11.56 8.19
C ASP A 168 4.02 10.69 8.41
N GLY A 169 5.22 11.28 8.33
CA GLY A 169 6.50 10.61 8.57
C GLY A 169 7.14 9.97 7.33
N VAL A 170 6.59 10.21 6.14
CA VAL A 170 7.13 9.68 4.88
C VAL A 170 8.34 10.49 4.41
N THR A 171 9.43 9.80 4.09
CA THR A 171 10.62 10.39 3.48
C THR A 171 10.81 9.94 2.02
N THR A 172 10.14 8.87 1.60
CA THR A 172 10.15 8.36 0.23
C THR A 172 8.73 8.06 -0.27
N ASN A 173 8.32 8.71 -1.36
CA ASN A 173 6.99 8.60 -1.96
C ASN A 173 7.10 8.00 -3.37
N LEU A 174 6.63 6.77 -3.57
CA LEU A 174 6.74 6.05 -4.84
C LEU A 174 5.38 5.87 -5.50
N GLY A 175 5.29 6.18 -6.79
CA GLY A 175 4.15 5.85 -7.63
C GLY A 175 4.33 4.48 -8.28
N MET A 176 4.24 3.40 -7.48
CA MET A 176 4.31 2.04 -8.03
C MET A 176 3.00 1.61 -8.69
N HIS A 177 1.89 2.32 -8.42
CA HIS A 177 0.63 2.27 -9.17
C HIS A 177 0.73 2.98 -10.54
N GLY A 178 1.93 2.95 -11.13
CA GLY A 178 2.25 3.63 -12.37
C GLY A 178 2.43 5.15 -12.25
N LEU A 179 3.29 5.66 -13.12
CA LEU A 179 3.45 7.10 -13.36
C LEU A 179 2.91 7.39 -14.77
N ASP A 180 1.93 8.29 -14.88
CA ASP A 180 1.22 8.65 -16.13
C ASP A 180 2.09 9.42 -17.14
N ASN A 181 3.33 8.99 -17.37
CA ASN A 181 4.28 9.56 -18.30
C ASN A 181 5.40 8.55 -18.63
N ARG A 182 6.13 8.77 -19.73
CA ARG A 182 7.35 8.02 -20.06
C ARG A 182 8.51 8.47 -19.16
N ALA A 183 9.36 7.54 -18.74
CA ALA A 183 10.44 7.82 -17.77
C ALA A 183 11.42 8.90 -18.25
N GLU A 184 11.71 8.93 -19.56
CA GLU A 184 12.58 9.93 -20.19
C GLU A 184 12.15 11.37 -19.90
N ASN A 185 10.84 11.62 -19.82
CA ASN A 185 10.27 12.96 -19.64
C ASN A 185 9.91 13.19 -18.17
N TRP A 186 9.47 12.16 -17.47
CA TRP A 186 8.96 12.28 -16.10
C TRP A 186 10.02 12.83 -15.15
N PHE A 187 11.25 12.30 -15.21
CA PHE A 187 12.32 12.76 -14.35
C PHE A 187 12.86 14.15 -14.71
N THR A 188 12.72 14.59 -15.96
CA THR A 188 13.04 15.98 -16.33
C THR A 188 12.00 16.95 -15.76
N ALA A 189 10.73 16.53 -15.69
CA ALA A 189 9.67 17.30 -15.05
C ALA A 189 9.78 17.35 -13.51
N HIS A 190 10.46 16.37 -12.91
CA HIS A 190 10.69 16.26 -11.46
C HIS A 190 12.18 16.19 -11.15
N PRO A 191 12.93 17.31 -11.23
CA PRO A 191 14.35 17.33 -10.89
C PRO A 191 14.58 17.13 -9.39
N ASP A 192 15.78 16.67 -9.01
CA ASP A 192 16.17 16.60 -7.60
C ASP A 192 15.99 17.95 -6.90
N GLY A 193 15.50 17.92 -5.66
CA GLY A 193 15.15 19.10 -4.88
C GLY A 193 13.81 19.75 -5.25
N SER A 194 13.02 19.16 -6.16
CA SER A 194 11.65 19.64 -6.46
C SER A 194 10.60 19.18 -5.45
N SER A 195 10.90 18.16 -4.64
CA SER A 195 9.98 17.55 -3.67
C SER A 195 10.63 17.46 -2.29
N PRO A 196 9.87 17.61 -1.19
CA PRO A 196 10.41 17.45 0.17
C PRO A 196 10.77 16.01 0.51
N VAL A 197 10.32 15.03 -0.27
CA VAL A 197 10.55 13.58 -0.09
C VAL A 197 11.18 12.99 -1.35
N HIS A 198 11.88 11.88 -1.22
CA HIS A 198 12.34 11.09 -2.38
C HIS A 198 11.16 10.63 -3.24
N PHE A 199 11.39 10.47 -4.53
CA PHE A 199 10.33 10.14 -5.48
C PHE A 199 10.80 9.23 -6.61
N GLY A 200 9.87 8.46 -7.18
CA GLY A 200 10.12 7.51 -8.26
C GLY A 200 8.89 6.65 -8.49
N GLY A 201 8.98 5.62 -9.32
CA GLY A 201 7.83 4.75 -9.56
C GLY A 201 7.99 3.81 -10.74
N ALA A 202 6.85 3.26 -11.16
CA ALA A 202 6.75 2.25 -12.19
C ALA A 202 6.25 2.80 -13.53
N SER A 203 6.58 2.09 -14.62
CA SER A 203 5.95 2.32 -15.92
C SER A 203 4.46 2.00 -15.86
N ASP A 204 3.58 2.93 -16.24
CA ASP A 204 2.15 2.69 -16.26
C ASP A 204 1.67 2.08 -17.59
N HIS A 205 1.28 0.81 -17.54
CA HIS A 205 0.70 0.12 -18.69
C HIS A 205 -0.58 0.81 -19.21
N ALA A 206 -1.42 1.40 -18.35
CA ALA A 206 -2.65 2.05 -18.81
C ALA A 206 -2.36 3.32 -19.62
N TYR A 207 -1.42 4.15 -19.16
CA TYR A 207 -0.89 5.28 -19.92
C TYR A 207 -0.27 4.83 -21.25
N VAL A 208 0.57 3.78 -21.24
CA VAL A 208 1.19 3.26 -22.46
C VAL A 208 0.13 2.78 -23.46
N ARG A 209 -0.93 2.10 -23.01
CA ARG A 209 -2.07 1.74 -23.87
C ARG A 209 -2.70 2.97 -24.55
N GLN A 210 -2.90 4.06 -23.81
CA GLN A 210 -3.44 5.30 -24.36
C GLN A 210 -2.51 5.93 -25.41
N VAL A 211 -1.19 5.91 -25.19
CA VAL A 211 -0.19 6.37 -26.17
C VAL A 211 -0.32 5.60 -27.49
N HIS A 212 -0.65 4.31 -27.43
CA HIS A 212 -0.91 3.47 -28.60
C HIS A 212 -2.35 3.53 -29.13
N GLY A 213 -3.18 4.45 -28.60
CA GLY A 213 -4.55 4.68 -29.07
C GLY A 213 -5.55 3.58 -28.68
N LEU A 214 -5.27 2.81 -27.62
CA LEU A 214 -6.16 1.78 -27.10
C LEU A 214 -7.08 2.36 -26.03
N GLU A 215 -8.39 2.15 -26.21
CA GLU A 215 -9.39 2.40 -25.17
C GLU A 215 -9.34 1.30 -24.08
N PRO A 216 -10.01 1.49 -22.92
CA PRO A 216 -9.96 0.53 -21.81
C PRO A 216 -10.30 -0.92 -22.19
N TYR A 217 -11.23 -1.12 -23.12
CA TYR A 217 -11.73 -2.44 -23.54
C TYR A 217 -11.01 -3.02 -24.76
N ASP A 218 -10.12 -2.27 -25.41
CA ASP A 218 -9.46 -2.73 -26.63
C ASP A 218 -8.40 -3.80 -26.30
N THR A 219 -8.38 -4.90 -27.05
CA THR A 219 -7.26 -5.85 -26.97
C THR A 219 -6.16 -5.40 -27.91
N ALA A 220 -4.94 -5.24 -27.39
CA ALA A 220 -3.78 -4.88 -28.20
C ALA A 220 -3.51 -5.95 -29.25
N ALA A 221 -3.40 -5.55 -30.52
CA ALA A 221 -2.92 -6.46 -31.56
C ALA A 221 -1.45 -6.86 -31.29
N PRO A 222 -0.96 -8.01 -31.77
CA PRO A 222 0.39 -8.49 -31.46
C PRO A 222 1.52 -7.48 -31.71
N GLY A 223 1.44 -6.71 -32.80
CA GLY A 223 2.42 -5.66 -33.11
C GLY A 223 2.38 -4.48 -32.13
N THR A 224 1.18 -4.11 -31.68
CA THR A 224 0.99 -3.07 -30.65
C THR A 224 1.51 -3.55 -29.30
N LEU A 225 1.17 -4.79 -28.90
CA LEU A 225 1.70 -5.37 -27.67
C LEU A 225 3.24 -5.41 -27.69
N ALA A 226 3.86 -5.80 -28.79
CA ALA A 226 5.31 -5.78 -28.92
C ALA A 226 5.90 -4.38 -28.75
N ALA A 227 5.26 -3.34 -29.30
CA ALA A 227 5.68 -1.96 -29.12
C ALA A 227 5.53 -1.49 -27.66
N MET A 228 4.42 -1.85 -27.00
CA MET A 228 4.18 -1.56 -25.58
C MET A 228 5.22 -2.22 -24.66
N LEU A 229 5.65 -3.45 -24.99
CA LEU A 229 6.71 -4.13 -24.23
C LEU A 229 8.08 -3.46 -24.43
N GLU A 230 8.38 -2.95 -25.63
CA GLU A 230 9.59 -2.14 -25.84
C GLU A 230 9.51 -0.83 -25.08
N ASP A 231 8.33 -0.23 -25.00
CA ASP A 231 8.07 0.94 -24.18
C ASP A 231 8.34 0.66 -22.69
N ALA A 232 7.87 -0.47 -22.15
CA ALA A 232 8.17 -0.88 -20.78
C ALA A 232 9.69 -1.02 -20.55
N ARG A 233 10.42 -1.68 -21.47
CA ARG A 233 11.88 -1.81 -21.38
C ARG A 233 12.60 -0.46 -21.44
N ALA A 234 12.14 0.45 -22.31
CA ALA A 234 12.70 1.78 -22.42
C ALA A 234 12.52 2.59 -21.13
N ASP A 235 11.35 2.49 -20.50
CA ASP A 235 11.11 3.15 -19.21
C ASP A 235 12.03 2.65 -18.10
N LEU A 236 12.24 1.33 -18.03
CA LEU A 236 13.18 0.73 -17.07
C LEU A 236 14.61 1.24 -17.30
N ARG A 237 15.09 1.25 -18.55
CA ARG A 237 16.40 1.83 -18.91
C ARG A 237 16.50 3.31 -18.55
N ASN A 238 15.40 4.06 -18.67
CA ASN A 238 15.35 5.48 -18.39
C ASN A 238 15.09 5.82 -16.91
N GLY A 239 15.00 4.80 -16.05
CA GLY A 239 15.08 4.94 -14.60
C GLY A 239 13.82 4.59 -13.83
N PHE A 240 12.71 4.15 -14.45
CA PHE A 240 11.62 3.58 -13.67
C PHE A 240 12.04 2.27 -13.01
N ILE A 241 11.56 2.04 -11.79
CA ILE A 241 12.04 1.01 -10.86
C ILE A 241 11.11 -0.22 -10.78
N GLY A 242 10.11 -0.28 -11.65
CA GLY A 242 9.13 -1.36 -11.72
C GLY A 242 8.20 -1.20 -12.92
N LEU A 243 7.35 -2.19 -13.12
CA LEU A 243 6.27 -2.16 -14.10
C LEU A 243 4.93 -2.20 -13.37
N HIS A 244 3.94 -1.45 -13.85
CA HIS A 244 2.60 -1.42 -13.29
C HIS A 244 1.55 -1.89 -14.30
N MET A 245 0.55 -2.65 -13.83
CA MET A 245 -0.64 -3.00 -14.60
C MET A 245 -1.92 -2.89 -13.77
N GLN A 246 -3.01 -2.43 -14.40
CA GLN A 246 -4.33 -2.32 -13.78
C GLN A 246 -5.46 -2.88 -14.66
N PRO A 247 -5.55 -4.22 -14.81
CA PRO A 247 -6.56 -4.88 -15.63
C PRO A 247 -8.02 -4.61 -15.23
N GLU A 248 -8.34 -4.21 -13.97
CA GLU A 248 -9.70 -3.78 -13.62
C GLU A 248 -10.12 -2.52 -14.40
N TYR A 249 -9.21 -1.54 -14.51
CA TYR A 249 -9.47 -0.29 -15.24
C TYR A 249 -9.16 -0.39 -16.73
N THR A 250 -8.47 -1.44 -17.17
CA THR A 250 -8.20 -1.74 -18.59
C THR A 250 -8.63 -3.17 -18.94
N PRO A 251 -9.95 -3.47 -18.98
CA PRO A 251 -10.44 -4.84 -19.18
C PRO A 251 -9.99 -5.51 -20.48
N GLY A 252 -9.60 -4.72 -21.49
CA GLY A 252 -9.01 -5.21 -22.74
C GLY A 252 -7.60 -5.79 -22.59
N THR A 253 -6.98 -5.68 -21.42
CA THR A 253 -5.69 -6.32 -21.09
C THR A 253 -5.86 -7.84 -21.00
N SER A 254 -5.38 -8.57 -22.00
CA SER A 254 -5.44 -10.03 -22.03
C SER A 254 -4.51 -10.68 -21.01
N ALA A 255 -4.75 -11.96 -20.69
CA ALA A 255 -3.83 -12.76 -19.88
C ALA A 255 -2.43 -12.84 -20.53
N ASP A 256 -2.36 -12.99 -21.86
CA ASP A 256 -1.10 -12.99 -22.61
C ASP A 256 -0.33 -11.67 -22.45
N ALA A 257 -1.03 -10.52 -22.43
CA ALA A 257 -0.39 -9.23 -22.20
C ALA A 257 0.18 -9.13 -20.78
N LEU A 258 -0.55 -9.63 -19.77
CA LEU A 258 -0.07 -9.68 -18.39
C LEU A 258 1.16 -10.59 -18.25
N LEU A 259 1.12 -11.80 -18.82
CA LEU A 259 2.26 -12.73 -18.84
C LEU A 259 3.48 -12.17 -19.59
N ALA A 260 3.25 -11.43 -20.68
CA ALA A 260 4.32 -10.80 -21.43
C ALA A 260 5.02 -9.69 -20.61
N HIS A 261 4.25 -8.86 -19.89
CA HIS A 261 4.84 -7.85 -18.99
C HIS A 261 5.52 -8.49 -17.77
N ALA A 262 4.96 -9.58 -17.22
CA ALA A 262 5.62 -10.35 -16.16
C ALA A 262 6.97 -10.90 -16.65
N SER A 263 7.04 -11.42 -17.88
CA SER A 263 8.31 -11.85 -18.49
C SER A 263 9.32 -10.71 -18.60
N VAL A 264 8.89 -9.49 -18.95
CA VAL A 264 9.79 -8.31 -18.98
C VAL A 264 10.26 -7.93 -17.58
N ALA A 265 9.37 -7.97 -16.59
CA ALA A 265 9.72 -7.71 -15.20
C ALA A 265 10.79 -8.71 -14.70
N ALA A 266 10.62 -9.99 -15.01
CA ALA A 266 11.59 -11.05 -14.70
C ALA A 266 12.94 -10.86 -15.44
N GLU A 267 12.91 -10.53 -16.74
CA GLU A 267 14.10 -10.25 -17.55
C GLU A 267 14.99 -9.17 -16.93
N HIS A 268 14.36 -8.17 -16.30
CA HIS A 268 15.02 -7.00 -15.73
C HIS A 268 15.17 -7.03 -14.20
N ASP A 269 14.69 -8.09 -13.53
CA ASP A 269 14.72 -8.24 -12.07
C ASP A 269 14.11 -7.02 -11.35
N VAL A 270 12.94 -6.60 -11.84
CA VAL A 270 12.11 -5.55 -11.23
C VAL A 270 10.73 -6.13 -10.89
N PRO A 271 9.99 -5.57 -9.91
CA PRO A 271 8.64 -6.05 -9.62
C PRO A 271 7.65 -5.68 -10.73
N LEU A 272 6.71 -6.61 -10.98
CA LEU A 272 5.44 -6.31 -11.64
C LEU A 272 4.40 -5.99 -10.56
N CYS A 273 4.08 -4.72 -10.40
CA CYS A 273 3.04 -4.21 -9.52
C CYS A 273 1.68 -4.28 -10.22
N VAL A 274 0.68 -4.90 -9.57
CA VAL A 274 -0.62 -5.14 -10.21
C VAL A 274 -1.77 -4.77 -9.30
N HIS A 275 -2.57 -3.80 -9.76
CA HIS A 275 -3.96 -3.63 -9.33
C HIS A 275 -4.78 -4.78 -9.94
N ALA A 276 -5.21 -5.73 -9.13
CA ALA A 276 -5.75 -7.00 -9.60
C ALA A 276 -7.01 -6.83 -10.47
N ARG A 277 -7.27 -7.81 -11.35
CA ARG A 277 -8.34 -7.73 -12.37
C ARG A 277 -9.75 -7.59 -11.80
N TYR A 278 -9.98 -8.13 -10.60
CA TYR A 278 -11.28 -8.16 -9.95
C TYR A 278 -11.17 -7.61 -8.53
N SER A 279 -12.22 -6.89 -8.11
CA SER A 279 -12.41 -6.37 -6.75
C SER A 279 -13.69 -6.91 -6.09
N ASP A 280 -14.31 -7.93 -6.70
CA ASP A 280 -15.59 -8.53 -6.29
C ASP A 280 -15.66 -10.01 -6.65
N ASN A 281 -16.82 -10.63 -6.40
CA ASN A 281 -17.09 -12.05 -6.67
C ASN A 281 -18.28 -12.28 -7.62
N LEU A 282 -18.47 -11.38 -8.59
CA LEU A 282 -19.51 -11.46 -9.63
C LEU A 282 -18.90 -11.82 -10.99
N PRO A 283 -19.70 -12.28 -11.97
CA PRO A 283 -19.21 -12.42 -13.34
C PRO A 283 -18.55 -11.11 -13.83
N PRO A 284 -17.43 -11.18 -14.58
CA PRO A 284 -16.88 -12.37 -15.22
C PRO A 284 -15.86 -13.16 -14.38
N GLY A 285 -15.53 -12.72 -13.17
CA GLY A 285 -14.55 -13.41 -12.35
C GLY A 285 -14.44 -12.87 -10.93
N THR A 286 -13.72 -13.60 -10.10
CA THR A 286 -13.68 -13.41 -8.65
C THR A 286 -12.35 -12.86 -8.18
N ASN A 287 -12.36 -12.22 -7.01
CA ASN A 287 -11.18 -11.82 -6.25
C ASN A 287 -10.11 -12.94 -6.23
N LEU A 288 -10.52 -14.16 -5.89
CA LEU A 288 -9.62 -15.32 -5.83
C LEU A 288 -9.10 -15.77 -7.20
N GLN A 289 -9.86 -15.59 -8.29
CA GLN A 289 -9.36 -15.84 -9.64
C GLN A 289 -8.32 -14.80 -10.06
N ALA A 290 -8.50 -13.53 -9.66
CA ALA A 290 -7.48 -12.50 -9.91
C ALA A 290 -6.18 -12.83 -9.17
N ILE A 291 -6.25 -13.25 -7.89
CA ILE A 291 -5.05 -13.72 -7.16
C ILE A 291 -4.42 -14.93 -7.86
N SER A 292 -5.21 -15.89 -8.34
CA SER A 292 -4.68 -17.04 -9.08
C SER A 292 -4.03 -16.67 -10.41
N GLU A 293 -4.53 -15.65 -11.12
CA GLU A 293 -3.89 -15.10 -12.32
C GLU A 293 -2.50 -14.55 -12.00
N LEU A 294 -2.37 -13.79 -10.92
CA LEU A 294 -1.09 -13.20 -10.49
C LEU A 294 -0.08 -14.25 -10.01
N VAL A 295 -0.55 -15.24 -9.23
CA VAL A 295 0.27 -16.41 -8.84
C VAL A 295 0.70 -17.20 -10.08
N GLY A 296 -0.20 -17.37 -11.06
CA GLY A 296 0.11 -18.01 -12.33
C GLY A 296 1.21 -17.26 -13.09
N ALA A 297 1.14 -15.94 -13.16
CA ALA A 297 2.16 -15.12 -13.80
C ALA A 297 3.53 -15.23 -13.13
N ALA A 298 3.59 -15.16 -11.79
CA ALA A 298 4.82 -15.39 -11.04
C ALA A 298 5.39 -16.78 -11.33
N ARG A 299 4.55 -17.82 -11.34
CA ARG A 299 4.96 -19.21 -11.57
C ARG A 299 5.47 -19.47 -12.98
N GLU A 300 4.84 -18.88 -13.98
CA GLU A 300 5.20 -19.12 -15.39
C GLU A 300 6.47 -18.35 -15.80
N THR A 301 6.68 -17.17 -15.23
CA THR A 301 7.74 -16.25 -15.68
C THR A 301 8.92 -16.13 -14.72
N GLY A 302 8.75 -16.51 -13.45
CA GLY A 302 9.72 -16.24 -12.39
C GLY A 302 9.73 -14.78 -11.93
N ALA A 303 8.81 -13.94 -12.39
CA ALA A 303 8.74 -12.54 -12.00
C ALA A 303 8.42 -12.37 -10.51
N HIS A 304 9.00 -11.34 -9.90
CA HIS A 304 8.48 -10.84 -8.63
C HIS A 304 7.15 -10.12 -8.90
N VAL A 305 6.05 -10.65 -8.37
CA VAL A 305 4.72 -10.02 -8.50
C VAL A 305 4.34 -9.32 -7.20
N HIS A 306 3.98 -8.03 -7.29
CA HIS A 306 3.50 -7.25 -6.16
C HIS A 306 2.01 -6.96 -6.31
N VAL A 307 1.17 -7.51 -5.44
CA VAL A 307 -0.29 -7.27 -5.43
C VAL A 307 -0.58 -5.95 -4.72
N GLU A 308 -1.08 -4.97 -5.46
CA GLU A 308 -1.35 -3.64 -4.91
C GLU A 308 -2.67 -3.61 -4.14
N HIS A 309 -2.69 -2.85 -3.03
CA HIS A 309 -3.86 -2.59 -2.16
C HIS A 309 -4.84 -3.78 -2.09
N ILE A 310 -4.36 -4.92 -1.59
CA ILE A 310 -5.07 -6.21 -1.60
C ILE A 310 -6.46 -6.14 -0.90
N ASN A 311 -6.61 -5.21 0.04
CA ASN A 311 -7.88 -4.91 0.71
C ASN A 311 -8.93 -4.22 -0.20
N SER A 312 -8.56 -3.89 -1.44
CA SER A 312 -9.46 -3.33 -2.46
C SER A 312 -9.50 -4.11 -3.75
N THR A 313 -8.50 -4.94 -4.02
CA THR A 313 -8.46 -5.76 -5.23
C THR A 313 -7.93 -7.14 -4.89
N GLY A 314 -8.58 -8.20 -5.37
CA GLY A 314 -8.19 -9.58 -5.12
C GLY A 314 -8.47 -10.13 -3.71
N GLY A 315 -8.50 -9.30 -2.66
CA GLY A 315 -8.70 -9.76 -1.27
C GLY A 315 -10.04 -9.42 -0.62
N THR A 316 -10.73 -8.37 -1.07
CA THR A 316 -11.93 -7.84 -0.39
C THR A 316 -13.02 -8.90 -0.17
N GLY A 317 -13.41 -9.12 1.09
CA GLY A 317 -14.45 -10.07 1.50
C GLY A 317 -14.04 -11.55 1.45
N VAL A 318 -12.80 -11.85 1.03
CA VAL A 318 -12.22 -13.21 0.93
C VAL A 318 -10.74 -13.19 1.34
N MET A 319 -10.41 -12.31 2.29
CA MET A 319 -9.03 -11.92 2.59
C MET A 319 -8.20 -13.10 3.13
N ALA A 320 -8.78 -13.93 4.00
CA ALA A 320 -8.11 -15.11 4.53
C ALA A 320 -7.72 -16.09 3.41
N GLU A 321 -8.62 -16.37 2.47
CA GLU A 321 -8.36 -17.24 1.33
C GLU A 321 -7.36 -16.63 0.34
N ALA A 322 -7.42 -15.32 0.10
CA ALA A 322 -6.49 -14.61 -0.76
C ALA A 322 -5.06 -14.67 -0.20
N LEU A 323 -4.87 -14.33 1.07
CA LEU A 323 -3.59 -14.41 1.76
C LEU A 323 -3.10 -15.86 1.86
N GLY A 324 -4.00 -16.83 2.04
CA GLY A 324 -3.67 -18.25 2.04
C GLY A 324 -3.07 -18.71 0.71
N ARG A 325 -3.68 -18.32 -0.42
CA ARG A 325 -3.15 -18.63 -1.77
C ARG A 325 -1.78 -18.01 -2.03
N ILE A 326 -1.58 -16.76 -1.61
CA ILE A 326 -0.28 -16.09 -1.74
C ILE A 326 0.75 -16.78 -0.84
N SER A 327 0.38 -17.14 0.39
CA SER A 327 1.27 -17.83 1.34
C SER A 327 1.70 -19.20 0.83
N GLU A 328 0.78 -19.98 0.25
CA GLU A 328 1.07 -21.25 -0.42
C GLU A 328 2.06 -21.05 -1.58
N ALA A 329 1.81 -20.06 -2.44
CA ALA A 329 2.69 -19.72 -3.55
C ALA A 329 4.10 -19.31 -3.09
N ILE A 330 4.22 -18.50 -2.03
CA ILE A 330 5.51 -18.14 -1.42
C ILE A 330 6.20 -19.40 -0.86
N GLY A 331 5.45 -20.31 -0.23
CA GLY A 331 5.95 -21.60 0.24
C GLY A 331 6.48 -22.53 -0.86
N GLU A 332 6.00 -22.36 -2.09
CA GLU A 332 6.52 -23.03 -3.30
C GLU A 332 7.79 -22.36 -3.87
N GLY A 333 8.22 -21.24 -3.29
CA GLY A 333 9.40 -20.48 -3.72
C GLY A 333 9.09 -19.35 -4.71
N LEU A 334 7.82 -18.97 -4.89
CA LEU A 334 7.44 -17.86 -5.75
C LEU A 334 7.68 -16.51 -5.07
N SER A 335 8.22 -15.55 -5.82
CA SER A 335 8.45 -14.17 -5.35
C SER A 335 7.16 -13.36 -5.45
N ILE A 336 6.38 -13.33 -4.37
CA ILE A 336 5.13 -12.56 -4.30
C ILE A 336 5.13 -11.68 -3.05
N THR A 337 4.78 -10.42 -3.21
CA THR A 337 4.49 -9.50 -2.09
C THR A 337 3.15 -8.82 -2.33
N ALA A 338 2.63 -8.13 -1.31
CA ALA A 338 1.44 -7.30 -1.46
C ALA A 338 1.56 -6.02 -0.64
N CYS A 339 0.61 -5.10 -0.79
CA CYS A 339 0.45 -3.98 0.13
C CYS A 339 -1.02 -3.74 0.49
N THR A 340 -1.24 -3.02 1.60
CA THR A 340 -2.56 -2.61 2.07
C THR A 340 -2.50 -1.19 2.65
N TYR A 341 -3.63 -0.48 2.60
CA TYR A 341 -3.83 0.75 3.36
C TYR A 341 -4.79 0.51 4.54
N PRO A 342 -4.67 1.28 5.64
CA PRO A 342 -5.30 0.94 6.92
C PRO A 342 -6.74 1.48 7.10
N TYR A 343 -7.58 1.40 6.06
CA TYR A 343 -8.95 1.94 6.07
C TYR A 343 -9.97 0.93 5.53
N GLU A 344 -11.08 0.79 6.24
CA GLU A 344 -12.21 -0.11 5.91
C GLU A 344 -13.12 0.44 4.78
N PHE A 345 -12.62 1.38 3.99
CA PHE A 345 -13.33 1.98 2.88
C PHE A 345 -12.35 2.45 1.82
N TRP A 346 -12.82 2.50 0.58
CA TRP A 346 -12.09 3.00 -0.57
C TRP A 346 -12.79 4.24 -1.11
N ALA A 347 -12.12 5.05 -1.93
CA ALA A 347 -12.76 6.15 -2.63
C ALA A 347 -12.29 6.25 -4.07
N THR A 348 -13.21 6.60 -4.97
CA THR A 348 -12.91 6.91 -6.37
C THR A 348 -14.04 7.78 -6.94
N TYR A 349 -13.87 8.25 -8.17
CA TYR A 349 -14.84 9.10 -8.85
C TYR A 349 -16.09 8.29 -9.26
N LEU A 350 -17.27 8.89 -9.09
CA LEU A 350 -18.57 8.22 -9.31
C LEU A 350 -18.80 7.69 -10.74
N LYS A 351 -18.09 8.20 -11.75
CA LYS A 351 -18.17 7.71 -13.14
C LYS A 351 -17.16 6.60 -13.47
N SER A 352 -16.35 6.17 -12.50
CA SER A 352 -15.43 5.03 -12.69
C SER A 352 -16.20 3.70 -12.80
N ALA A 353 -15.52 2.68 -13.34
CA ALA A 353 -16.08 1.34 -13.45
C ALA A 353 -16.50 0.73 -12.09
N ARG A 354 -15.87 1.15 -10.99
CA ARG A 354 -16.17 0.67 -9.63
C ARG A 354 -17.59 1.02 -9.16
N TYR A 355 -18.22 2.05 -9.73
CA TYR A 355 -19.60 2.44 -9.45
C TYR A 355 -20.63 1.90 -10.47
N GLN A 356 -20.23 0.94 -11.32
CA GLN A 356 -21.17 0.16 -12.11
C GLN A 356 -21.66 -1.01 -11.24
N ASP A 357 -22.98 -1.17 -11.13
CA ASP A 357 -23.64 -2.25 -10.37
C ASP A 357 -23.16 -2.42 -8.91
N TRP A 358 -22.65 -1.33 -8.33
CA TRP A 358 -21.96 -1.30 -7.03
C TRP A 358 -22.78 -1.85 -5.86
N GLN A 359 -24.11 -1.71 -5.90
CA GLN A 359 -24.97 -2.26 -4.86
C GLN A 359 -24.91 -3.79 -4.80
N GLU A 360 -24.88 -4.43 -5.96
CA GLU A 360 -24.74 -5.88 -6.05
C GLU A 360 -23.27 -6.29 -5.82
N LYS A 361 -22.33 -5.58 -6.46
CA LYS A 361 -20.89 -5.85 -6.40
C LYS A 361 -20.35 -5.90 -4.97
N TYR A 362 -20.77 -4.95 -4.12
CA TYR A 362 -20.25 -4.83 -2.76
C TYR A 362 -21.31 -5.07 -1.67
N GLY A 363 -22.57 -5.32 -2.03
CA GLY A 363 -23.63 -5.52 -1.04
C GLY A 363 -23.95 -4.28 -0.19
N ILE A 364 -23.69 -3.08 -0.72
CA ILE A 364 -23.86 -1.80 -0.02
C ILE A 364 -25.03 -0.98 -0.60
N GLY A 365 -25.53 0.00 0.15
CA GLY A 365 -26.56 0.95 -0.29
C GLY A 365 -26.07 2.40 -0.29
N TYR A 366 -26.94 3.36 -0.65
CA TYR A 366 -26.56 4.77 -0.72
C TYR A 366 -26.04 5.29 0.64
N GLY A 367 -26.60 4.78 1.75
CA GLY A 367 -26.20 5.13 3.11
C GLY A 367 -24.77 4.71 3.49
N ASP A 368 -24.12 3.89 2.67
CA ASP A 368 -22.73 3.46 2.84
C ASP A 368 -21.76 4.29 1.98
N LEU A 369 -22.28 5.30 1.27
CA LEU A 369 -21.49 6.20 0.44
C LEU A 369 -21.37 7.58 1.08
N GLN A 370 -20.24 8.24 0.92
CA GLN A 370 -20.00 9.61 1.38
C GLN A 370 -19.08 10.36 0.43
N VAL A 371 -19.50 11.55 -0.02
CA VAL A 371 -18.66 12.42 -0.84
C VAL A 371 -17.52 12.98 0.00
N ALA A 372 -16.30 12.95 -0.54
CA ALA A 372 -15.14 13.52 0.15
C ALA A 372 -15.35 15.00 0.47
N GLY A 373 -14.95 15.43 1.67
CA GLY A 373 -15.15 16.79 2.14
C GLY A 373 -16.57 17.09 2.67
N THR A 374 -17.46 16.10 2.74
CA THR A 374 -18.81 16.24 3.30
C THR A 374 -18.97 15.40 4.57
N SER A 375 -19.93 15.70 5.43
CA SER A 375 -20.16 14.94 6.68
C SER A 375 -21.28 13.90 6.60
N GLU A 376 -22.13 13.98 5.57
CA GLU A 376 -23.35 13.18 5.48
C GLU A 376 -23.16 11.97 4.56
N ARG A 377 -23.84 10.86 4.91
CA ARG A 377 -24.02 9.73 4.00
C ARG A 377 -24.98 10.10 2.86
N LEU A 378 -24.82 9.44 1.72
CA LEU A 378 -25.69 9.70 0.57
C LEU A 378 -27.08 9.06 0.76
N THR A 379 -28.07 9.75 0.21
CA THR A 379 -29.38 9.20 -0.16
C THR A 379 -29.41 8.96 -1.68
N GLU A 380 -30.41 8.24 -2.17
CA GLU A 380 -30.63 8.07 -3.62
C GLU A 380 -30.69 9.43 -4.35
N GLN A 381 -31.37 10.41 -3.76
CA GLN A 381 -31.49 11.75 -4.33
C GLN A 381 -30.14 12.47 -4.40
N THR A 382 -29.40 12.52 -3.29
CA THR A 382 -28.10 13.21 -3.26
C THR A 382 -27.01 12.47 -4.03
N PHE A 383 -27.16 11.15 -4.23
CA PHE A 383 -26.29 10.38 -5.11
C PHE A 383 -26.42 10.85 -6.57
N ALA A 384 -27.64 11.10 -7.05
CA ALA A 384 -27.84 11.61 -8.41
C ALA A 384 -27.11 12.95 -8.65
N ASP A 385 -27.16 13.85 -7.66
CA ASP A 385 -26.46 15.13 -7.71
C ASP A 385 -24.92 14.96 -7.72
N ALA A 386 -24.40 14.09 -6.85
CA ALA A 386 -22.98 13.77 -6.79
C ALA A 386 -22.48 13.07 -8.08
N TYR A 387 -23.29 12.18 -8.65
CA TYR A 387 -22.98 11.47 -9.88
C TYR A 387 -22.93 12.44 -11.08
N ALA A 388 -23.83 13.43 -11.13
CA ALA A 388 -23.85 14.45 -12.17
C ALA A 388 -22.54 15.25 -12.23
N THR A 389 -21.95 15.56 -11.07
CA THR A 389 -20.68 16.30 -10.96
C THR A 389 -19.45 15.40 -10.97
N ASN A 390 -19.61 14.07 -11.07
CA ASN A 390 -18.54 13.10 -10.94
C ASN A 390 -17.74 13.28 -9.63
N ALA A 391 -18.43 13.41 -8.51
CA ALA A 391 -17.77 13.66 -7.22
C ALA A 391 -16.90 12.46 -6.78
N LEU A 392 -15.77 12.75 -6.12
CA LEU A 392 -14.99 11.74 -5.41
C LEU A 392 -15.82 11.23 -4.23
N THR A 393 -16.10 9.93 -4.22
CA THR A 393 -17.00 9.33 -3.23
C THR A 393 -16.32 8.13 -2.60
N ALA A 394 -16.39 8.06 -1.27
CA ALA A 394 -15.97 6.93 -0.47
C ALA A 394 -17.10 5.90 -0.34
N ALA A 395 -16.75 4.62 -0.42
CA ALA A 395 -17.65 3.50 -0.22
C ALA A 395 -17.16 2.63 0.95
N PHE A 396 -17.99 2.55 1.98
CA PHE A 396 -17.72 1.83 3.22
C PHE A 396 -18.11 0.37 3.05
N ALA A 397 -17.25 -0.34 2.33
CA ALA A 397 -17.55 -1.63 1.71
C ALA A 397 -16.59 -2.75 2.13
N MET A 398 -15.78 -2.54 3.17
CA MET A 398 -14.86 -3.55 3.69
C MET A 398 -15.20 -3.85 5.14
N SER A 399 -14.82 -5.06 5.57
CA SER A 399 -14.84 -5.48 6.96
C SER A 399 -13.52 -5.15 7.67
N PRO A 400 -13.47 -5.14 9.02
CA PRO A 400 -12.21 -5.05 9.74
C PRO A 400 -11.21 -6.17 9.38
N GLU A 401 -11.71 -7.37 9.05
CA GLU A 401 -10.88 -8.52 8.66
C GLU A 401 -10.10 -8.25 7.36
N ASP A 402 -10.68 -7.48 6.44
CA ASP A 402 -10.03 -7.07 5.19
C ASP A 402 -8.82 -6.13 5.44
N ILE A 403 -8.65 -5.63 6.66
CA ILE A 403 -7.51 -4.77 7.04
C ILE A 403 -6.59 -5.46 8.04
N ASP A 404 -7.16 -6.12 9.05
CA ASP A 404 -6.39 -6.75 10.13
C ASP A 404 -5.50 -7.89 9.61
N LEU A 405 -6.06 -8.79 8.81
CA LEU A 405 -5.32 -9.94 8.28
C LEU A 405 -4.14 -9.52 7.39
N PRO A 406 -4.29 -8.61 6.41
CA PRO A 406 -3.14 -8.19 5.60
C PRO A 406 -2.13 -7.42 6.43
N LEU A 407 -2.52 -6.63 7.44
CA LEU A 407 -1.55 -5.99 8.34
C LEU A 407 -0.73 -7.02 9.15
N GLN A 408 -1.28 -8.20 9.41
CA GLN A 408 -0.60 -9.28 10.14
C GLN A 408 0.29 -10.15 9.24
N ALA A 409 0.01 -10.25 7.94
CA ALA A 409 0.72 -11.13 7.03
C ALA A 409 2.12 -10.59 6.66
N ASP A 410 3.18 -11.38 6.82
CA ASP A 410 4.59 -10.92 6.71
C ASP A 410 4.96 -10.27 5.38
N PHE A 411 4.42 -10.78 4.27
CA PHE A 411 4.69 -10.33 2.90
C PHE A 411 3.87 -9.12 2.45
N VAL A 412 3.02 -8.58 3.33
CA VAL A 412 2.18 -7.42 3.05
C VAL A 412 2.78 -6.16 3.67
N MET A 413 3.09 -5.19 2.83
CA MET A 413 3.61 -3.87 3.20
C MET A 413 2.48 -2.86 3.44
N VAL A 414 2.83 -1.70 4.00
CA VAL A 414 1.92 -0.55 4.08
C VAL A 414 2.14 0.33 2.85
N GLY A 415 1.08 0.59 2.09
CA GLY A 415 1.09 1.50 0.94
C GLY A 415 -0.20 2.30 0.95
N SER A 416 -0.12 3.63 0.82
CA SER A 416 -1.27 4.49 1.11
C SER A 416 -2.39 4.45 0.08
N ASP A 417 -2.10 4.08 -1.17
CA ASP A 417 -2.98 4.25 -2.33
C ASP A 417 -3.46 5.72 -2.46
N ALA A 418 -2.59 6.67 -2.13
CA ALA A 418 -2.96 8.06 -2.04
C ALA A 418 -3.22 8.68 -3.42
N ILE A 419 -4.25 9.52 -3.46
CA ILE A 419 -4.43 10.54 -4.50
C ILE A 419 -4.58 11.83 -3.72
N LEU A 420 -3.64 12.78 -3.89
CA LEU A 420 -3.70 14.10 -3.26
C LEU A 420 -3.47 15.22 -4.27
N ASP A 421 -4.41 15.39 -5.21
CA ASP A 421 -4.28 16.33 -6.32
C ASP A 421 -4.67 17.78 -5.97
N ARG A 422 -5.59 17.94 -5.01
CA ARG A 422 -6.19 19.22 -4.63
C ARG A 422 -6.59 19.21 -3.16
N SER A 423 -6.71 20.40 -2.57
CA SER A 423 -7.22 20.53 -1.19
C SER A 423 -8.66 19.99 -1.09
N HIS A 424 -8.94 19.23 -0.04
CA HIS A 424 -10.27 18.74 0.34
C HIS A 424 -10.96 17.73 -0.60
N ASN A 425 -10.29 17.21 -1.63
CA ASN A 425 -10.86 16.23 -2.56
C ASN A 425 -10.08 14.91 -2.54
N ASN A 426 -9.86 14.32 -1.36
CA ASN A 426 -9.01 13.15 -1.21
C ASN A 426 -9.56 12.16 -0.17
N HIS A 427 -9.07 10.94 -0.20
CA HIS A 427 -9.28 9.96 0.87
C HIS A 427 -8.34 10.27 2.05
N PRO A 428 -8.76 10.10 3.32
CA PRO A 428 -7.89 10.35 4.49
C PRO A 428 -6.60 9.52 4.53
N ARG A 429 -6.52 8.46 3.71
CA ARG A 429 -5.31 7.62 3.57
C ARG A 429 -4.16 8.40 2.93
N SER A 430 -4.48 9.48 2.22
CA SER A 430 -3.47 10.34 1.62
C SER A 430 -2.66 11.14 2.63
N THR A 431 -3.16 11.36 3.85
CA THR A 431 -2.51 12.23 4.85
C THR A 431 -2.32 11.59 6.22
N GLY A 432 -2.74 10.34 6.41
CA GLY A 432 -2.69 9.67 7.71
C GLY A 432 -2.49 8.15 7.65
N CYS A 433 -2.03 7.60 6.52
CA CYS A 433 -1.83 6.16 6.38
C CYS A 433 -0.89 5.59 7.47
N PHE A 434 0.30 6.15 7.62
CA PHE A 434 1.34 5.57 8.46
C PHE A 434 1.06 5.83 9.94
N SER A 435 0.67 7.06 10.29
CA SER A 435 0.25 7.37 11.67
C SER A 435 -0.99 6.60 12.11
N ARG A 436 -1.91 6.24 11.21
CA ARG A 436 -3.03 5.34 11.52
C ARG A 436 -2.55 3.94 11.87
N VAL A 437 -1.59 3.38 11.13
CA VAL A 437 -0.98 2.09 11.49
C VAL A 437 -0.38 2.16 12.89
N LEU A 438 0.45 3.17 13.17
CA LEU A 438 1.15 3.31 14.45
C LEU A 438 0.20 3.60 15.62
N GLY A 439 -0.77 4.48 15.44
CA GLY A 439 -1.69 4.89 16.50
C GLY A 439 -2.82 3.90 16.71
N HIS A 440 -3.55 3.60 15.64
CA HIS A 440 -4.76 2.80 15.72
C HIS A 440 -4.46 1.29 15.76
N TYR A 441 -3.63 0.79 14.83
CA TYR A 441 -3.42 -0.65 14.69
C TYR A 441 -2.33 -1.20 15.62
N VAL A 442 -1.28 -0.43 15.92
CA VAL A 442 -0.24 -0.82 16.90
C VAL A 442 -0.65 -0.45 18.33
N ARG A 443 -0.79 0.84 18.65
CA ARG A 443 -1.02 1.28 20.04
C ARG A 443 -2.40 0.90 20.57
N GLU A 444 -3.47 1.22 19.84
CA GLU A 444 -4.85 1.09 20.36
C GLU A 444 -5.40 -0.33 20.26
N ARG A 445 -5.22 -0.97 19.10
CA ARG A 445 -5.82 -2.29 18.82
C ARG A 445 -4.86 -3.47 19.01
N GLY A 446 -3.55 -3.26 18.92
CA GLY A 446 -2.55 -4.33 19.03
C GLY A 446 -2.68 -5.40 17.93
N VAL A 447 -3.07 -5.01 16.72
CA VAL A 447 -3.20 -5.90 15.55
C VAL A 447 -1.82 -6.44 15.12
N LEU A 448 -0.80 -5.61 15.26
CA LEU A 448 0.61 -5.92 15.02
C LEU A 448 1.49 -5.13 16.00
N ASP A 449 2.72 -5.60 16.25
CA ASP A 449 3.67 -4.87 17.09
C ASP A 449 4.37 -3.72 16.33
N LEU A 450 5.01 -2.83 17.09
CA LEU A 450 5.67 -1.64 16.54
C LEU A 450 6.84 -1.95 15.60
N GLY A 451 7.66 -2.96 15.92
CA GLY A 451 8.81 -3.34 15.08
C GLY A 451 8.36 -3.89 13.74
N THR A 452 7.34 -4.76 13.74
CA THR A 452 6.70 -5.30 12.54
C THR A 452 6.05 -4.19 11.71
N ALA A 453 5.32 -3.26 12.34
CA ALA A 453 4.74 -2.12 11.64
C ALA A 453 5.81 -1.25 10.96
N LEU A 454 6.87 -0.89 11.70
CA LEU A 454 7.99 -0.13 11.14
C LEU A 454 8.66 -0.88 9.99
N ALA A 455 8.85 -2.20 10.08
CA ALA A 455 9.43 -2.99 9.00
C ALA A 455 8.62 -2.87 7.70
N LYS A 456 7.30 -2.97 7.80
CA LYS A 456 6.34 -2.91 6.68
C LYS A 456 6.27 -1.54 5.98
N MET A 457 6.78 -0.49 6.62
CA MET A 457 6.83 0.87 6.08
C MET A 457 8.25 1.43 5.93
N THR A 458 9.29 0.61 6.14
CA THR A 458 10.71 1.04 6.00
C THR A 458 11.50 0.00 5.21
N ILE A 459 12.00 -1.06 5.86
CA ILE A 459 12.94 -2.00 5.24
C ILE A 459 12.28 -2.92 4.22
N GLN A 460 11.02 -3.31 4.38
CA GLN A 460 10.33 -4.18 3.42
C GLN A 460 10.19 -3.54 2.02
N PRO A 461 9.64 -2.31 1.88
CA PRO A 461 9.58 -1.65 0.58
C PRO A 461 10.98 -1.30 0.03
N ALA A 462 11.97 -1.00 0.89
CA ALA A 462 13.35 -0.83 0.43
C ALA A 462 13.91 -2.12 -0.20
N ARG A 463 13.77 -3.27 0.48
CA ARG A 463 14.25 -4.58 0.01
C ARG A 463 13.59 -5.05 -1.29
N LEU A 464 12.31 -4.71 -1.50
CA LEU A 464 11.61 -5.04 -2.74
C LEU A 464 12.25 -4.38 -3.97
N LEU A 465 12.86 -3.20 -3.81
CA LEU A 465 13.26 -2.34 -4.92
C LEU A 465 14.79 -2.12 -4.99
N GLU A 466 15.54 -2.38 -3.91
CA GLU A 466 16.98 -2.09 -3.83
C GLU A 466 17.83 -2.88 -4.83
N GLY A 467 17.33 -4.02 -5.34
CA GLY A 467 18.04 -4.84 -6.33
C GLY A 467 18.29 -4.12 -7.66
N ARG A 468 17.41 -3.20 -8.04
CA ARG A 468 17.54 -2.37 -9.25
C ARG A 468 17.51 -0.87 -8.99
N CYS A 469 17.29 -0.43 -7.76
CA CYS A 469 17.40 0.96 -7.36
C CYS A 469 18.48 1.10 -6.26
N PRO A 470 19.76 1.32 -6.62
CA PRO A 470 20.86 1.34 -5.67
C PRO A 470 20.72 2.38 -4.56
N ALA A 471 20.00 3.47 -4.81
CA ALA A 471 19.69 4.47 -3.78
C ALA A 471 18.93 3.88 -2.58
N LEU A 472 18.11 2.84 -2.79
CA LEU A 472 17.35 2.19 -1.72
C LEU A 472 18.17 1.25 -0.84
N LEU A 473 19.39 0.86 -1.25
CA LEU A 473 20.32 0.07 -0.42
C LEU A 473 20.68 0.79 0.89
N ARG A 474 20.59 2.12 0.92
CA ARG A 474 20.94 2.95 2.08
C ARG A 474 19.71 3.55 2.75
N LYS A 475 18.49 3.24 2.29
CA LYS A 475 17.22 3.78 2.82
C LYS A 475 16.42 2.70 3.54
N GLY A 476 15.45 3.12 4.35
CA GLY A 476 14.60 2.22 5.14
C GLY A 476 15.34 1.48 6.27
N ARG A 477 16.51 1.99 6.70
CA ARG A 477 17.37 1.45 7.76
C ARG A 477 18.13 2.57 8.47
N LEU A 478 18.62 2.35 9.69
CA LEU A 478 19.39 3.35 10.47
C LEU A 478 20.85 2.98 10.72
N GLY A 479 21.41 2.00 10.00
CA GLY A 479 22.83 1.61 10.12
C GLY A 479 23.83 2.72 9.79
N ILE A 480 25.08 2.59 10.26
CA ILE A 480 26.17 3.50 9.85
C ILE A 480 26.33 3.45 8.33
N GLY A 481 26.36 4.61 7.69
CA GLY A 481 26.40 4.76 6.23
C GLY A 481 25.03 4.74 5.54
N ALA A 482 23.94 4.45 6.26
CA ALA A 482 22.59 4.66 5.77
C ALA A 482 22.34 6.16 5.52
N ASP A 483 21.42 6.46 4.60
CA ASP A 483 20.93 7.81 4.43
C ASP A 483 20.19 8.25 5.70
N ALA A 484 20.42 9.49 6.11
CA ALA A 484 19.77 10.11 7.27
C ALA A 484 18.33 10.56 6.92
N ASP A 485 17.54 9.60 6.44
CA ASP A 485 16.09 9.69 6.29
C ASP A 485 15.46 9.11 7.55
N ILE A 486 14.96 9.96 8.44
CA ILE A 486 14.62 9.57 9.82
C ILE A 486 13.27 10.17 10.19
N THR A 487 12.40 9.35 10.78
CA THR A 487 11.15 9.82 11.40
C THR A 487 11.23 9.62 12.91
N VAL A 488 11.03 10.72 13.64
CA VAL A 488 10.95 10.76 15.11
C VAL A 488 9.52 11.07 15.50
N PHE A 489 8.91 10.21 16.29
CA PHE A 489 7.51 10.34 16.69
C PHE A 489 7.26 9.95 18.14
N ASP A 490 6.21 10.52 18.72
CA ASP A 490 5.73 10.17 20.04
C ASP A 490 4.81 8.93 19.95
N PRO A 491 5.22 7.76 20.46
CA PRO A 491 4.41 6.56 20.39
C PRO A 491 3.09 6.69 21.17
N ALA A 492 3.01 7.57 22.18
CA ALA A 492 1.81 7.77 22.97
C ALA A 492 0.74 8.61 22.25
N THR A 493 1.13 9.45 21.29
CA THR A 493 0.21 10.41 20.65
C THR A 493 0.10 10.28 19.13
N VAL A 494 0.97 9.50 18.47
CA VAL A 494 0.91 9.31 17.01
C VAL A 494 -0.45 8.76 16.57
N ILE A 495 -1.14 9.46 15.67
CA ILE A 495 -2.46 9.06 15.14
C ILE A 495 -2.81 9.87 13.90
N ASP A 496 -3.60 9.28 13.00
CA ASP A 496 -4.23 10.02 11.91
C ASP A 496 -5.35 10.93 12.43
N ARG A 497 -5.43 12.14 11.88
CA ARG A 497 -6.51 13.09 12.18
C ARG A 497 -7.48 13.28 11.01
N SER A 498 -7.03 12.87 9.83
CA SER A 498 -7.77 13.02 8.59
C SER A 498 -9.01 12.14 8.59
N THR A 499 -10.12 12.71 8.15
CA THR A 499 -11.38 11.96 7.99
C THR A 499 -11.92 12.20 6.59
N ILE A 500 -12.85 11.38 6.12
CA ILE A 500 -13.48 11.63 4.82
C ILE A 500 -14.17 13.00 4.75
N ALA A 501 -14.66 13.52 5.88
CA ALA A 501 -15.25 14.85 5.98
C ALA A 501 -14.22 15.98 5.97
N ASN A 502 -13.04 15.73 6.54
CA ASN A 502 -11.94 16.69 6.62
C ASN A 502 -10.62 16.01 6.20
N PRO A 503 -10.42 15.77 4.88
CA PRO A 503 -9.39 14.86 4.39
C PRO A 503 -8.00 15.49 4.25
N ALA A 504 -7.87 16.78 4.55
CA ALA A 504 -6.62 17.53 4.47
C ALA A 504 -6.18 17.96 5.89
N GLN A 505 -5.93 16.97 6.75
CA GLN A 505 -5.41 17.20 8.10
C GLN A 505 -4.11 16.43 8.28
N GLU A 506 -3.12 17.12 8.84
CA GLU A 506 -1.86 16.50 9.26
C GLU A 506 -2.08 15.55 10.44
N SER A 507 -1.30 14.48 10.44
CA SER A 507 -1.19 13.54 11.55
C SER A 507 -0.70 14.22 12.84
N ALA A 508 -1.06 13.66 13.99
CA ALA A 508 -0.47 14.04 15.27
C ALA A 508 0.69 13.11 15.63
N GLY A 509 1.55 13.56 16.55
CA GLY A 509 2.63 12.75 17.14
C GLY A 509 3.90 12.61 16.30
N ILE A 510 3.91 12.95 15.01
CA ILE A 510 5.14 13.08 14.22
C ILE A 510 5.86 14.38 14.62
N GLN A 511 7.01 14.24 15.28
CA GLN A 511 7.75 15.36 15.90
C GLN A 511 8.85 15.89 14.99
N TRP A 512 9.64 15.00 14.40
CA TRP A 512 10.73 15.36 13.50
C TRP A 512 10.76 14.45 12.30
N VAL A 513 11.04 15.01 11.13
CA VAL A 513 11.31 14.24 9.92
C VAL A 513 12.55 14.81 9.27
N LEU A 514 13.53 13.95 9.02
CA LEU A 514 14.75 14.27 8.32
C LEU A 514 14.74 13.61 6.95
N VAL A 515 15.16 14.35 5.93
CA VAL A 515 15.37 13.85 4.56
C VAL A 515 16.77 14.28 4.15
N GLU A 516 17.61 13.34 3.74
CA GLU A 516 19.02 13.57 3.42
C GLU A 516 19.77 14.30 4.54
N GLY A 517 19.48 13.95 5.80
CA GLY A 517 20.07 14.56 7.01
C GLY A 517 19.58 15.96 7.35
N GLN A 518 18.73 16.56 6.52
CA GLN A 518 18.14 17.87 6.76
C GLN A 518 16.83 17.71 7.52
N VAL A 519 16.64 18.47 8.61
CA VAL A 519 15.36 18.54 9.32
C VAL A 519 14.34 19.19 8.39
N ALA A 520 13.43 18.41 7.80
CA ALA A 520 12.37 18.89 6.93
C ALA A 520 11.10 19.27 7.71
N ARG A 521 10.88 18.61 8.87
CA ARG A 521 9.81 18.91 9.82
C ARG A 521 10.35 18.96 11.25
N SER A 522 9.86 19.92 12.03
CA SER A 522 10.04 20.04 13.47
C SER A 522 8.68 20.12 14.19
N PRO A 523 8.66 20.13 15.54
CA PRO A 523 7.42 20.35 16.30
C PRO A 523 6.73 21.68 16.02
N ASP A 524 7.47 22.67 15.50
CA ASP A 524 6.95 23.98 15.09
C ASP A 524 6.40 24.00 13.65
N GLY A 525 6.48 22.87 12.93
CA GLY A 525 6.00 22.70 11.55
C GLY A 525 7.11 22.42 10.55
N PHE A 526 6.84 22.67 9.26
CA PHE A 526 7.84 22.50 8.21
C PHE A 526 8.95 23.56 8.31
N THR A 527 10.18 23.13 8.17
CA THR A 527 11.30 24.05 8.06
C THR A 527 11.28 24.66 6.66
N GLY A 528 11.39 25.99 6.52
CA GLY A 528 11.43 26.66 5.22
C GLY A 528 12.71 26.40 4.39
N LEU A 529 13.38 25.26 4.63
CA LEU A 529 14.54 24.80 3.87
C LEU A 529 14.12 24.40 2.45
N GLN A 530 15.09 24.45 1.54
CA GLN A 530 14.87 23.93 0.19
C GLN A 530 14.58 22.42 0.25
N PRO A 531 13.63 21.91 -0.53
CA PRO A 531 13.35 20.48 -0.55
C PRO A 531 14.59 19.67 -0.92
N ALA A 532 14.81 18.55 -0.24
CA ALA A 532 16.00 17.71 -0.39
C ALA A 532 15.73 16.37 -1.11
N GLY A 533 14.48 16.11 -1.48
CA GLY A 533 14.05 14.87 -2.12
C GLY A 533 14.76 14.64 -3.46
N ARG A 534 15.09 13.37 -3.71
CA ARG A 534 15.80 12.92 -4.93
C ARG A 534 14.97 11.94 -5.74
N GLY A 535 15.16 11.96 -7.05
CA GLY A 535 14.62 10.99 -7.98
C GLY A 535 15.32 9.64 -7.84
N LEU A 536 14.60 8.64 -7.37
CA LEU A 536 15.06 7.26 -7.23
C LEU A 536 14.92 6.55 -8.57
N ARG A 537 16.05 6.11 -9.12
CA ARG A 537 16.15 5.57 -10.47
C ARG A 537 16.63 4.15 -10.48
N SER A 538 16.19 3.41 -11.50
CA SER A 538 16.75 2.13 -11.86
C SER A 538 18.17 2.28 -12.40
N ASP A 539 19.04 1.29 -12.14
CA ASP A 539 20.39 1.22 -12.67
C ASP A 539 20.48 0.53 -14.04
N ILE A 540 19.38 -0.04 -14.55
CA ILE A 540 19.34 -0.85 -15.79
C ILE A 540 19.91 -0.11 -17.01
N GLY A 541 19.70 1.20 -17.14
CA GLY A 541 20.25 1.99 -18.25
C GLY A 541 21.72 2.36 -18.12
N THR A 542 22.31 2.14 -16.94
CA THR A 542 23.69 2.49 -16.60
C THR A 542 24.57 1.28 -16.28
N ALA A 543 23.96 0.10 -16.15
CA ALA A 543 24.59 -1.18 -15.82
C ALA A 543 25.33 -1.81 -17.01
#